data_AF-A0A1F9K923-F1
#
_entry.id   AF-A0A1F9K923-F1
#
_cell.length_a   1.000
_cell.length_b   1.000
_cell.length_c   1.000
_cell.angle_alpha   90.00
_cell.angle_beta   90.00
_cell.angle_gamma   90.00
#
_symmetry.space_group_name_H-M   'P 1'
#
loop_
_entity.id
_entity.type
_entity.pdbx_description
1 polymer ?
#
loop_
_entity_poly.entity_id
_entity_poly.type
_entity_poly.pdbx_seq_one_letter_code
_entity_poly.pdbx_strand_id
1 'polypeptide(L)'
;MIRLNHCLGLLALAVSVLFLRVGHAQIKLEKMHVGYSAQAGAFAPIWITKEAGFFKKNGLDVDLVFIPGGPTAASALMAGEMQVVAMAGPAIVTSNLAGSDLVMIAG
;
A
#
# COMPACT_ATOMS: atom_id res chain seq x y z
N MET A 1 49.67 26.52 18.27
CA MET A 1 48.92 26.58 17.00
C MET A 1 48.38 25.22 16.53
N ILE A 2 49.09 24.10 16.73
CA ILE A 2 48.67 22.74 16.30
C ILE A 2 47.34 22.27 16.94
N ARG A 3 47.08 22.60 18.22
CA ARG A 3 45.84 22.20 18.92
C ARG A 3 44.57 22.88 18.41
N LEU A 4 44.67 24.06 17.78
CA LEU A 4 43.53 24.81 17.26
C LEU A 4 43.02 24.21 15.94
N ASN A 5 43.93 23.76 15.06
CA ASN A 5 43.57 23.09 13.80
C ASN A 5 42.93 21.71 14.02
N HIS A 6 43.29 21.00 15.09
CA HIS A 6 42.65 19.72 15.44
C HIS A 6 41.20 19.88 15.92
N CYS A 7 40.89 20.91 16.72
CA CYS A 7 39.51 21.22 17.12
C CYS A 7 38.64 21.63 15.92
N LEU A 8 39.19 22.43 15.00
CA LEU A 8 38.47 22.86 13.80
C LEU A 8 38.18 21.67 12.85
N GLY A 9 39.13 20.74 12.72
CA GLY A 9 38.95 19.51 11.94
C GLY A 9 37.91 18.56 12.54
N LEU A 10 37.86 18.41 13.87
CA LEU A 10 36.85 17.61 14.56
C LEU A 10 35.44 18.20 14.40
N LEU A 11 35.31 19.52 14.47
CA LEU A 11 34.04 20.20 14.29
C LEU A 11 33.51 20.05 12.86
N ALA A 12 34.39 20.20 11.85
CA ALA A 12 34.04 20.01 10.45
C ALA A 12 33.60 18.55 10.14
N LEU A 13 34.26 17.57 10.76
CA LEU A 13 33.89 16.17 10.63
C LEU A 13 32.52 15.89 11.26
N ALA A 14 32.26 16.43 12.45
CA ALA A 14 30.96 16.28 13.13
C ALA A 14 29.80 16.90 12.33
N VAL A 15 30.03 18.06 11.71
CA VAL A 15 29.04 18.73 10.84
C VAL A 15 28.77 17.89 9.58
N SER A 16 29.81 17.35 8.93
CA SER A 16 29.66 16.48 7.75
C SER A 16 28.88 15.19 8.06
N VAL A 17 29.13 14.58 9.22
CA VAL A 17 28.39 13.40 9.71
C VAL A 17 26.91 13.73 10.00
N LEU A 18 26.61 14.94 10.49
CA LEU A 18 25.24 15.41 10.67
C LEU A 18 24.50 15.56 9.32
N PHE A 19 25.16 16.11 8.30
CA PHE A 19 24.56 16.27 6.96
C PHE A 19 24.26 14.93 6.28
N LEU A 20 25.05 13.88 6.51
CA LEU A 20 24.73 12.54 6.00
C LEU A 20 23.44 11.95 6.59
N ARG A 21 23.06 12.32 7.83
CA ARG A 21 21.85 11.78 8.48
C ARG A 21 20.55 12.41 7.98
N VAL A 22 20.61 13.61 7.41
CA VAL A 22 19.42 14.35 6.94
C VAL A 22 18.95 13.85 5.55
N GLY A 23 19.78 13.10 4.83
CA GLY A 23 19.55 12.77 3.41
C GLY A 23 18.67 11.56 3.08
N HIS A 24 18.10 10.81 4.04
CA HIS A 24 17.41 9.54 3.74
C HIS A 24 16.00 9.42 4.35
N ALA A 25 15.14 10.42 4.13
CA ALA A 25 13.70 10.20 4.24
C ALA A 25 13.25 9.27 3.11
N GLN A 26 13.46 7.96 3.28
CA GLN A 26 12.90 6.94 2.40
C GLN A 26 11.38 6.92 2.63
N ILE A 27 10.60 7.09 1.58
CA ILE A 27 9.15 6.85 1.63
C ILE A 27 8.99 5.36 1.92
N LYS A 28 8.67 5.02 3.17
CA LYS A 28 8.35 3.66 3.55
C LYS A 28 7.01 3.33 2.91
N LEU A 29 7.03 2.44 1.90
CA LEU A 29 5.79 1.97 1.30
C LEU A 29 5.04 1.10 2.31
N GLU A 30 3.75 1.37 2.47
CA GLU A 30 2.83 0.54 3.25
C GLU A 30 2.36 -0.62 2.39
N LYS A 31 2.54 -1.85 2.88
CA LYS A 31 2.11 -3.05 2.17
C LYS A 31 0.60 -3.21 2.28
N MET A 32 -0.03 -3.55 1.16
CA MET A 32 -1.47 -3.75 1.10
C MET A 32 -1.82 -4.87 0.13
N HIS A 33 -2.66 -5.81 0.56
CA HIS A 33 -3.26 -6.86 -0.27
C HIS A 33 -4.65 -6.42 -0.72
N VAL A 34 -4.82 -6.31 -2.03
CA VAL A 34 -6.09 -5.90 -2.65
C VAL A 34 -6.60 -7.05 -3.51
N GLY A 35 -7.77 -7.58 -3.13
CA GLY A 35 -8.43 -8.65 -3.86
C GLY A 35 -9.26 -8.13 -5.03
N TYR A 36 -9.46 -8.95 -6.07
CA TYR A 36 -10.45 -8.68 -7.12
C TYR A 36 -11.12 -9.97 -7.60
N SER A 37 -12.43 -9.89 -7.90
CA SER A 37 -13.26 -11.10 -7.99
C SER A 37 -13.47 -11.69 -9.39
N ALA A 38 -13.10 -10.97 -10.45
CA ALA A 38 -13.29 -11.42 -11.83
C ALA A 38 -12.30 -10.77 -12.81
N GLN A 39 -12.06 -11.45 -13.93
CA GLN A 39 -11.31 -10.91 -15.07
C GLN A 39 -12.28 -10.28 -16.06
N ALA A 40 -12.57 -9.00 -15.83
CA ALA A 40 -13.46 -8.21 -16.69
C ALA A 40 -12.98 -6.77 -16.75
N GLY A 41 -13.36 -6.05 -17.82
CA GLY A 41 -12.96 -4.66 -18.05
C GLY A 41 -13.32 -3.71 -16.90
N ALA A 42 -14.38 -4.01 -16.15
CA ALA A 42 -14.78 -3.28 -14.95
C ALA A 42 -13.68 -3.24 -13.86
N PHE A 43 -12.79 -4.24 -13.83
CA PHE A 43 -11.65 -4.31 -12.91
C PHE A 43 -10.36 -3.75 -13.51
N ALA A 44 -10.34 -3.29 -14.77
CA ALA A 44 -9.14 -2.74 -15.38
C ALA A 44 -8.49 -1.57 -14.59
N PRO A 45 -9.26 -0.65 -13.95
CA PRO A 45 -8.66 0.48 -13.24
C PRO A 45 -7.67 0.09 -12.14
N ILE A 46 -7.89 -0.99 -11.37
CA ILE A 46 -6.96 -1.41 -10.31
C ILE A 46 -5.62 -1.91 -10.88
N TRP A 47 -5.64 -2.58 -12.02
CA TRP A 47 -4.44 -3.03 -12.72
C TRP A 47 -3.66 -1.88 -13.33
N ILE A 48 -4.36 -1.01 -14.07
CA ILE A 48 -3.77 0.19 -14.67
C ILE A 48 -3.14 1.05 -13.57
N THR A 49 -3.80 1.17 -12.40
CA THR A 49 -3.28 1.92 -11.25
C THR A 49 -1.96 1.33 -10.74
N LYS A 50 -1.84 0.00 -10.68
CA LYS A 50 -0.59 -0.69 -10.32
C LYS A 50 0.50 -0.50 -11.37
N GLU A 51 0.18 -0.74 -12.63
CA GLU A 51 1.12 -0.67 -13.75
C GLU A 51 1.65 0.75 -13.99
N ALA A 52 0.78 1.76 -13.88
CA ALA A 52 1.15 3.18 -13.96
C ALA A 52 1.91 3.67 -12.72
N GLY A 53 2.09 2.83 -11.69
CA GLY A 53 2.83 3.18 -10.48
C GLY A 53 2.11 4.14 -9.54
N PHE A 54 0.79 4.33 -9.70
CA PHE A 54 0.04 5.28 -8.86
C PHE A 54 -0.05 4.83 -7.40
N PHE A 55 -0.11 3.52 -7.11
CA PHE A 55 -0.02 3.04 -5.73
C PHE A 55 1.30 3.44 -5.08
N LYS A 56 2.43 3.18 -5.75
CA LYS A 56 3.76 3.54 -5.25
C LYS A 56 3.93 5.05 -5.07
N LYS A 57 3.39 5.85 -6.00
CA LYS A 57 3.37 7.32 -5.90
C LYS A 57 2.63 7.82 -4.65
N ASN A 58 1.64 7.06 -4.18
CA ASN A 58 0.87 7.37 -2.98
C ASN A 58 1.36 6.59 -1.73
N GLY A 59 2.59 6.06 -1.76
CA GLY A 59 3.17 5.38 -0.59
C GLY A 59 2.66 3.97 -0.34
N LEU A 60 1.99 3.33 -1.31
CA LEU A 60 1.45 1.97 -1.17
C LEU A 60 2.24 0.97 -2.02
N ASP A 61 2.59 -0.16 -1.41
CA ASP A 61 3.09 -1.36 -2.08
C ASP A 61 1.94 -2.37 -2.18
N VAL A 62 1.17 -2.27 -3.27
CA VAL A 62 -0.04 -3.05 -3.47
C VAL A 62 0.25 -4.38 -4.17
N ASP A 63 -0.09 -5.46 -3.49
CA ASP A 63 -0.24 -6.77 -4.09
C ASP A 63 -1.68 -6.98 -4.57
N LEU A 64 -1.86 -7.31 -5.85
CA LEU A 64 -3.18 -7.53 -6.44
C LEU A 64 -3.42 -9.02 -6.49
N VAL A 65 -4.43 -9.50 -5.78
CA VAL A 65 -4.69 -10.93 -5.62
C VAL A 65 -6.00 -11.29 -6.33
N PHE A 66 -5.93 -12.22 -7.27
CA PHE A 66 -7.13 -12.75 -7.90
C PHE A 66 -7.85 -13.68 -6.92
N ILE A 67 -9.14 -13.44 -6.69
CA ILE A 67 -9.96 -14.34 -5.88
C ILE A 67 -11.23 -14.67 -6.66
N PRO A 68 -11.32 -15.84 -7.29
CA PRO A 68 -12.44 -16.14 -8.18
C PRO A 68 -13.77 -16.18 -7.42
N GLY A 69 -14.71 -15.33 -7.85
CA GLY A 69 -16.08 -15.30 -7.34
C GLY A 69 -16.28 -14.37 -6.14
N GLY A 70 -17.43 -13.70 -6.13
CA GLY A 70 -17.81 -12.75 -5.08
C GLY A 70 -17.85 -13.36 -3.66
N PRO A 71 -18.50 -14.51 -3.43
CA PRO A 71 -18.56 -15.13 -2.11
C PRO A 71 -17.19 -15.48 -1.53
N THR A 72 -16.30 -16.07 -2.33
CA THR A 72 -14.92 -16.40 -1.92
C THR A 72 -14.15 -15.13 -1.56
N ALA A 73 -14.27 -14.10 -2.40
CA ALA A 73 -13.61 -12.82 -2.19
C ALA A 73 -14.16 -12.07 -0.97
N ALA A 74 -15.45 -12.22 -0.66
CA ALA A 74 -16.07 -11.70 0.56
C ALA A 74 -15.54 -12.41 1.81
N SER A 75 -15.44 -13.75 1.78
CA SER A 75 -14.85 -14.53 2.86
C SER A 75 -13.40 -14.14 3.14
N ALA A 76 -12.59 -13.93 2.09
CA ALA A 76 -11.20 -13.49 2.24
C ALA A 76 -11.08 -12.09 2.89
N LEU A 77 -11.98 -11.17 2.54
CA LEU A 77 -12.06 -9.84 3.17
C LEU A 77 -12.43 -9.96 4.65
N MET A 78 -13.46 -10.74 4.98
CA MET A 78 -13.88 -10.96 6.37
C MET A 78 -12.81 -11.66 7.22
N ALA A 79 -12.04 -12.56 6.62
CA ALA A 79 -10.93 -13.24 7.28
C ALA A 79 -9.72 -12.31 7.54
N GLY A 80 -9.72 -11.09 6.98
CA GLY A 80 -8.61 -10.15 7.09
C GLY A 80 -7.42 -10.46 6.18
N GLU A 81 -7.59 -11.37 5.21
CA GLU A 81 -6.55 -11.70 4.23
C GLU A 81 -6.33 -10.58 3.22
N MET A 82 -7.38 -9.80 2.95
CA MET A 82 -7.37 -8.63 2.07
C MET A 82 -7.84 -7.41 2.84
N GLN A 83 -7.19 -6.26 2.66
CA GLN A 83 -7.66 -5.01 3.28
C GLN A 83 -8.86 -4.41 2.51
N VAL A 84 -8.89 -4.58 1.19
CA VAL A 84 -9.97 -4.15 0.30
C VAL A 84 -10.15 -5.18 -0.80
N VAL A 85 -11.39 -5.38 -1.24
CA VAL A 85 -11.71 -6.27 -2.37
C VAL A 85 -12.61 -5.57 -3.36
N ALA A 86 -12.21 -5.56 -4.64
CA ALA A 86 -13.07 -5.16 -5.74
C ALA A 86 -13.94 -6.35 -6.15
N MET A 87 -15.26 -6.23 -5.99
CA MET A 87 -16.23 -7.25 -6.40
C MET A 87 -17.52 -6.63 -6.91
N ALA A 88 -18.34 -7.45 -7.58
CA ALA A 88 -19.64 -6.99 -8.06
C ALA A 88 -20.59 -6.69 -6.89
N GLY A 89 -21.34 -5.58 -6.99
CA GLY A 89 -22.30 -5.15 -5.98
C GLY A 89 -23.27 -6.23 -5.46
N PRO A 90 -23.85 -7.10 -6.31
CA PRO A 90 -24.72 -8.17 -5.84
C PRO A 90 -24.06 -9.10 -4.83
N ALA A 91 -22.75 -9.37 -4.94
CA ALA A 91 -22.04 -10.22 -4.01
C ALA A 91 -22.00 -9.61 -2.60
N ILE A 92 -21.80 -8.29 -2.51
CA ILE A 92 -21.81 -7.53 -1.24
C ILE A 92 -23.19 -7.63 -0.60
N VAL A 93 -24.25 -7.37 -1.38
CA VAL A 93 -25.64 -7.48 -0.90
C VAL A 93 -25.93 -8.89 -0.38
N THR A 94 -25.60 -9.93 -1.14
CA THR A 94 -25.84 -11.32 -0.71
C THR A 94 -25.02 -11.70 0.52
N SER A 95 -23.80 -11.18 0.65
CA SER A 95 -22.94 -11.43 1.81
C SER A 95 -23.54 -10.81 3.06
N ASN A 96 -23.98 -9.55 2.99
CA ASN A 96 -24.58 -8.86 4.13
C ASN A 96 -25.92 -9.50 4.54
N LEU A 97 -26.71 -9.99 3.57
CA LEU A 97 -27.91 -10.79 3.85
C LEU A 97 -27.58 -12.11 4.58
N ALA A 98 -26.38 -12.66 4.37
CA ALA A 98 -25.87 -13.84 5.07
C ALA A 98 -25.23 -13.52 6.43
N GLY A 99 -25.26 -12.26 6.88
CA GLY A 99 -24.80 -11.84 8.20
C GLY A 99 -23.39 -11.24 8.23
N SER A 100 -22.78 -10.92 7.09
CA SER A 100 -21.57 -10.11 7.07
C SER A 100 -21.87 -8.61 7.22
N ASP A 101 -20.82 -7.82 7.47
CA ASP A 101 -20.88 -6.37 7.60
C ASP A 101 -19.94 -5.70 6.60
N LEU A 102 -20.11 -6.03 5.31
CA LEU A 102 -19.29 -5.45 4.24
C LEU A 102 -19.80 -4.06 3.87
N VAL A 103 -18.86 -3.12 3.74
CA VAL A 103 -19.13 -1.74 3.33
C VAL A 103 -18.53 -1.47 1.95
N MET A 104 -19.36 -0.97 1.03
CA MET A 104 -18.89 -0.49 -0.27
C MET A 104 -18.38 0.95 -0.15
N ILE A 105 -17.10 1.17 -0.42
CA ILE A 105 -16.46 2.50 -0.36
C ILE A 105 -16.32 3.20 -1.72
N ALA A 106 -16.50 2.44 -2.82
CA ALA A 106 -16.42 2.91 -4.20
C ALA A 106 -17.23 1.98 -5.12
N GLY A 107 -17.76 2.50 -6.24
CA GLY A 107 -18.60 1.78 -7.19
C GLY A 107 -18.54 2.35 -8.60
#